data_AF-A0A9Q9MMB4-F1
#
_entry.id   AF-A0A9Q9MMB4-F1
#
_cell.length_a   1.000
_cell.length_b   1.000
_cell.length_c   1.000
_cell.angle_alpha   90.00
_cell.angle_beta   90.00
_cell.angle_gamma   90.00
#
_symmetry.space_group_name_H-M   'P 1'
#
loop_
_entity.id
_entity.type
_entity.pdbx_description
1 polymer ?
#
loop_
_entity_poly.entity_id
_entity_poly.type
_entity_poly.pdbx_seq_one_letter_code
_entity_poly.pdbx_strand_id
1 'polypeptide(L)' 'MHLRHGTNPHQRTATATPLDPGRQPFQIVHGAPSYLNILDAAAAWQLVKEAATALGTPVAASFKHVSPAGARPATTCR' A
#
# COMPACT_ATOMS: atom_id res chain seq x y z
N MET A 1 10.60 -7.41 8.30
CA MET A 1 9.57 -8.48 8.17
C MET A 1 9.87 -9.34 6.95
N HIS A 2 9.60 -10.65 7.03
CA HIS A 2 9.68 -11.55 5.87
C HIS A 2 8.41 -11.46 5.02
N LEU A 3 8.58 -11.41 3.70
CA LEU A 3 7.47 -11.39 2.74
C LEU A 3 7.26 -12.77 2.12
N ARG A 4 6.07 -13.02 1.57
CA ARG A 4 5.70 -14.31 0.99
C ARG A 4 6.65 -14.78 -0.13
N HIS A 5 7.04 -13.85 -1.01
CA HIS A 5 8.01 -14.02 -2.09
C HIS A 5 8.44 -12.62 -2.61
N GLY A 6 9.46 -12.59 -3.47
CA GLY A 6 9.86 -11.40 -4.23
C GLY A 6 8.86 -11.03 -5.32
N THR A 7 9.32 -10.47 -6.43
CA THR A 7 8.44 -10.11 -7.55
C THR A 7 7.70 -11.33 -8.13
N ASN A 8 8.38 -12.49 -8.17
CA ASN A 8 7.84 -13.73 -8.71
C ASN A 8 7.88 -14.88 -7.68
N PRO A 9 7.00 -15.89 -7.77
CA PRO A 9 6.94 -16.98 -6.78
C PRO A 9 8.23 -17.79 -6.61
N HIS A 10 9.04 -17.91 -7.66
CA HIS A 10 10.32 -18.64 -7.60
C HIS A 10 11.40 -17.86 -6.83
N GLN A 11 11.22 -16.55 -6.62
CA GLN A 11 12.14 -15.70 -5.87
C GLN A 11 11.77 -15.75 -4.38
N ARG A 12 12.43 -16.64 -3.63
CA ARG A 12 12.06 -16.97 -2.24
C ARG A 12 12.42 -15.90 -1.21
N THR A 13 13.34 -14.99 -1.51
CA THR A 13 13.90 -14.06 -0.51
C THR A 13 13.48 -12.63 -0.77
N ALA A 14 12.51 -12.14 0.00
CA ALA A 14 12.20 -10.72 0.09
C ALA A 14 11.87 -10.31 1.52
N THR A 15 12.39 -9.16 1.93
CA THR A 15 12.19 -8.58 3.25
C THR A 15 11.82 -7.11 3.11
N ALA A 16 10.90 -6.64 3.94
CA ALA A 16 10.66 -5.21 4.12
C ALA A 16 11.18 -4.81 5.50
N THR A 17 12.17 -3.92 5.53
CA THR A 17 12.84 -3.46 6.76
C THR A 17 12.71 -1.93 6.82
N PRO A 18 12.27 -1.36 7.96
CA PRO A 18 12.22 0.09 8.11
C PRO A 18 13.65 0.66 8.11
N LEU A 19 13.81 1.86 7.56
CA LEU A 19 15.11 2.56 7.58
C LEU A 19 15.49 3.00 9.00
N ASP A 20 14.49 3.37 9.79
CA ASP A 20 14.63 3.63 11.23
C ASP A 20 14.08 2.41 11.99
N PRO A 21 14.93 1.59 12.64
CA PRO A 21 14.50 0.40 13.37
C PRO A 21 13.48 0.69 14.47
N GLY A 22 13.46 1.90 15.04
CA GLY A 22 12.52 2.31 16.08
C GLY A 22 11.16 2.74 15.55
N ARG A 23 11.01 2.92 14.22
CA ARG A 23 9.83 3.52 13.61
C ARG A 23 9.26 2.65 12.50
N GLN A 24 8.46 1.67 12.90
CA GLN A 24 7.71 0.81 11.99
C GLN A 24 6.57 1.62 11.31
N PRO A 25 6.56 1.77 9.97
CA PRO A 25 5.59 2.63 9.28
C PRO A 25 4.19 2.00 9.14
N PHE A 26 4.09 0.68 9.25
CA PHE A 26 2.83 -0.06 9.20
C PHE A 26 2.94 -1.40 9.92
N GLN A 27 1.80 -1.91 10.38
CA GLN A 27 1.67 -3.22 11.01
C GLN A 27 0.76 -4.12 10.16
N ILE A 28 1.11 -5.42 10.10
CA ILE A 28 0.23 -6.42 9.50
C ILE A 28 -0.82 -6.83 10.54
N VAL A 29 -2.09 -6.55 10.24
CA VAL A 29 -3.22 -6.95 11.09
C VAL A 29 -3.68 -8.37 10.76
N HIS A 30 -3.65 -8.75 9.47
CA HIS A 30 -4.06 -10.08 9.01
C HIS A 30 -3.35 -10.48 7.72
N GLY A 31 -3.10 -11.79 7.54
CA GLY A 31 -2.50 -12.37 6.34
C GLY A 31 -0.98 -12.19 6.22
N ALA A 32 -0.44 -12.50 5.04
CA ALA A 32 1.00 -12.43 4.73
C ALA A 32 1.23 -11.75 3.36
N PRO A 33 1.68 -10.49 3.31
CA PRO A 33 1.83 -9.75 2.06
C PRO A 33 3.03 -10.26 1.22
N SER A 34 2.90 -10.14 -0.10
CA SER A 34 4.02 -10.30 -1.05
C SER A 34 4.76 -8.98 -1.27
N TYR A 35 5.91 -9.04 -1.93
CA TYR A 35 6.66 -7.84 -2.36
C TYR A 35 5.80 -6.84 -3.14
N LEU A 36 5.01 -7.32 -4.12
CA LEU A 36 4.14 -6.45 -4.91
C LEU A 36 3.02 -5.83 -4.09
N ASN A 37 2.49 -6.54 -3.09
CA ASN A 37 1.47 -5.97 -2.21
C ASN A 37 2.00 -4.79 -1.40
N ILE A 38 3.27 -4.85 -0.96
CA ILE A 38 3.90 -3.73 -0.25
C ILE A 38 4.05 -2.53 -1.19
N LEU A 39 4.45 -2.74 -2.44
CA LEU A 39 4.59 -1.67 -3.43
C LEU A 39 3.24 -1.01 -3.78
N ASP A 40 2.20 -1.81 -4.05
CA ASP A 40 0.85 -1.32 -4.29
C ASP A 40 0.32 -0.52 -3.09
N ALA A 41 0.49 -1.04 -1.86
CA ALA A 41 0.01 -0.37 -0.65
C ALA A 41 0.76 0.94 -0.36
N ALA A 42 2.07 0.98 -0.57
CA ALA A 42 2.87 2.18 -0.34
C ALA A 42 2.51 3.30 -1.33
N ALA A 43 2.28 2.97 -2.60
CA ALA A 43 1.85 3.94 -3.61
C ALA A 43 0.40 4.39 -3.38
N ALA A 44 -0.50 3.46 -3.06
CA ALA A 44 -1.90 3.77 -2.75
C ALA A 44 -2.04 4.70 -1.56
N TRP A 45 -1.29 4.45 -0.48
CA TRP A 45 -1.32 5.27 0.73
C TRP A 45 -0.88 6.72 0.47
N GLN A 46 0.20 6.92 -0.29
CA GLN A 46 0.66 8.26 -0.66
C GLN A 46 -0.42 9.01 -1.47
N LEU A 47 -0.98 8.36 -2.49
CA LEU A 47 -2.03 8.95 -3.31
C LEU A 47 -3.25 9.38 -2.49
N VAL A 48 -3.81 8.49 -1.67
CA VAL A 48 -5.03 8.82 -0.91
C VAL A 48 -4.77 9.87 0.16
N LYS A 49 -3.59 9.86 0.79
CA LYS A 49 -3.21 10.85 1.81
C LYS A 49 -3.10 12.25 1.21
N GLU A 50 -2.40 12.38 0.08
CA GLU A 50 -2.25 13.66 -0.62
C GLU A 50 -3.58 14.13 -1.19
N ALA A 51 -4.33 13.24 -1.85
CA ALA A 51 -5.63 13.59 -2.44
C ALA A 51 -6.65 14.00 -1.37
N ALA A 52 -6.73 13.29 -0.24
CA ALA A 52 -7.64 13.66 0.84
C ALA A 52 -7.27 15.01 1.47
N THR A 53 -5.97 15.30 1.60
CA THR A 53 -5.49 16.60 2.09
C THR A 53 -5.85 17.72 1.11
N ALA A 54 -5.64 17.51 -0.20
CA ALA A 54 -5.89 18.50 -1.23
C ALA A 54 -7.39 18.79 -1.44
N LEU A 55 -8.25 17.76 -1.32
CA LEU A 55 -9.69 17.86 -1.59
C LEU A 55 -10.52 18.12 -0.32
N GLY A 56 -9.95 17.97 0.87
CA GLY A 56 -10.66 18.15 2.14
C GLY A 56 -11.77 17.12 2.38
N THR A 57 -11.71 15.96 1.72
CA THR A 57 -12.70 14.88 1.81
C THR A 57 -12.02 13.51 1.76
N PRO A 58 -12.58 12.45 2.35
CA PRO A 58 -12.00 11.11 2.23
C PRO A 58 -11.85 10.69 0.77
N VAL A 59 -10.77 9.99 0.44
CA VAL A 59 -10.50 9.47 -0.91
C VAL A 59 -10.17 7.98 -0.82
N ALA A 60 -10.70 7.22 -1.77
CA ALA A 60 -10.35 5.81 -1.96
C ALA A 60 -9.59 5.63 -3.28
N ALA A 61 -8.65 4.69 -3.31
CA ALA A 61 -7.94 4.30 -4.51
C ALA A 61 -7.85 2.78 -4.64
N SER A 62 -7.89 2.30 -5.88
CA SER A 62 -7.64 0.91 -6.25
C SER A 62 -6.38 0.86 -7.11
N PHE A 63 -5.46 -0.02 -6.74
CA PHE A 63 -4.15 -0.15 -7.38
C PHE A 63 -4.00 -1.52 -8.03
N LYS A 64 -3.30 -1.54 -9.16
CA LYS A 64 -2.93 -2.74 -9.88
C LYS A 64 -1.61 -2.51 -10.59
N HIS A 65 -0.65 -3.43 -10.41
CA HIS A 65 0.68 -3.33 -11.01
C HIS A 65 1.37 -1.99 -10.70
N VAL A 66 1.29 -1.56 -9.43
CA VAL A 66 1.92 -0.34 -8.90
C VAL A 66 1.39 0.94 -9.55
N SER A 67 0.23 0.86 -10.21
CA SER A 67 -0.43 2.00 -10.87
C SER A 67 -1.88 2.12 -10.37
N PRO A 68 -2.42 3.34 -10.27
CA PRO A 68 -3.82 3.53 -9.90
C PRO A 68 -4.73 3.02 -11.03
N ALA A 69 -5.54 2.02 -10.75
CA ALA A 69 -6.65 1.60 -11.61
C ALA A 69 -7.85 2.54 -11.46
N GLY A 70 -7.97 3.22 -10.31
CA GLY A 70 -8.95 4.27 -10.08
C GLY A 70 -8.74 4.95 -8.73
N ALA A 71 -9.16 6.21 -8.62
CA ALA A 71 -9.22 6.96 -7.37
C ALA A 71 -10.44 7.89 -7.37
N ARG A 72 -11.15 7.98 -6.24
CA ARG A 72 -12.36 8.79 -6.11
C ARG A 72 -12.48 9.40 -4.72
N PRO A 73 -12.89 10.68 -4.60
CA PRO A 73 -13.35 11.22 -3.34
C PRO A 73 -14.66 10.55 -2.92
N ALA A 74 -14.92 10.54 -1.62
CA ALA A 74 -16.18 10.11 -1.07
C ALA A 74 -17.30 10.99 -1.62
N THR A 75 -18.19 10.36 -2.36
CA THR A 75 -19.52 10.91 -2.64
C THR A 75 -20.48 10.26 -1.68
N THR A 76 -21.47 11.02 -1.19
CA THR A 76 -22.51 10.48 -0.32
C THR A 76 -23.14 9.26 -0.99
N CYS A 77 -22.97 8.07 -0.42
CA CYS A 77 -23.81 6.93 -0.73
C CYS A 77 -25.20 7.28 -0.19
N ARG A 78 -26.15 7.55 -1.09
CA ARG A 78 -27.57 7.50 -0.75
C ARG A 78 -27.99 6.04 -0.60
#